data_AF-A0A349PHT8-F1
#
_entry.id   AF-A0A349PHT8-F1
#
_cell.length_a   1.000
_cell.length_b   1.000
_cell.length_c   1.000
_cell.angle_alpha   90.00
_cell.angle_beta   90.00
_cell.angle_gamma   90.00
#
_symmetry.space_group_name_H-M   'P 1'
#
loop_
_entity.id
_entity.type
_entity.pdbx_description
1 polymer ?
#
loop_
_entity_poly.entity_id
_entity_poly.type
_entity_poly.pdbx_seq_one_letter_code
_entity_poly.pdbx_strand_id
1 'polypeptide(L)'
;MFLEILELSFSASYLPPDPKIILLGKTISRIDVLKFFVQLAWENKLIPDEKYIELSAKLQEIGRDIGAWKKGLLEKKTPTNQSERNI
;
A
#
# COMPACT_ATOMS: atom_id res chain seq x y z
N MET A 1 4.80 -7.60 11.99
CA MET A 1 4.74 -6.53 10.97
C MET A 1 5.10 -7.03 9.57
N PHE A 2 6.35 -7.43 9.28
CA PHE A 2 6.70 -7.94 7.93
C PHE A 2 5.84 -9.14 7.51
N LEU A 3 5.70 -10.15 8.38
CA LEU A 3 4.85 -11.32 8.12
C LEU A 3 3.37 -10.95 7.93
N GLU A 4 2.86 -10.00 8.73
CA GLU A 4 1.48 -9.52 8.62
C GLU A 4 1.26 -8.80 7.28
N ILE A 5 2.20 -7.96 6.83
CA ILE A 5 2.12 -7.30 5.52
C ILE A 5 2.12 -8.36 4.40
N LEU A 6 2.96 -9.40 4.50
CA LEU A 6 3.00 -10.50 3.55
C LEU A 6 1.66 -11.27 3.52
N GLU A 7 1.13 -11.63 4.68
CA GLU A 7 -0.13 -12.36 4.83
C GLU A 7 -1.33 -11.55 4.29
N LEU A 8 -1.41 -10.26 4.63
CA LEU A 8 -2.45 -9.36 4.13
C LEU A 8 -2.36 -9.20 2.59
N SER A 9 -1.14 -9.06 2.06
CA SER A 9 -0.91 -8.91 0.61
C SER A 9 -1.29 -10.19 -0.15
N PHE A 10 -0.88 -11.34 0.37
CA PHE A 10 -1.20 -12.65 -0.20
C PHE A 10 -2.71 -12.89 -0.16
N SER A 11 -3.34 -12.66 0.99
CA SER A 11 -4.80 -12.82 1.15
C SER A 11 -5.58 -11.87 0.22
N ALA A 12 -5.13 -10.63 0.03
CA ALA A 12 -5.77 -9.67 -0.88
C ALA A 12 -5.77 -10.13 -2.34
N SER A 13 -4.84 -11.00 -2.74
CA SER A 13 -4.78 -11.49 -4.13
C SER A 13 -5.98 -12.37 -4.50
N TYR A 14 -6.57 -13.08 -3.52
CA TYR A 14 -7.68 -14.01 -3.73
C TYR A 14 -9.07 -13.43 -3.42
N LEU A 15 -9.15 -12.18 -2.95
CA LEU A 15 -10.41 -11.57 -2.53
C LEU A 15 -11.16 -10.86 -3.67
N PRO A 16 -12.49 -10.85 -3.64
CA PRO A 16 -13.29 -10.03 -4.54
C PRO A 16 -13.11 -8.52 -4.25
N PRO A 17 -13.51 -7.62 -5.17
CA PRO A 17 -13.11 -6.21 -5.13
C PRO A 17 -13.45 -5.44 -3.85
N ASP A 18 -14.61 -5.65 -3.21
CA ASP A 18 -14.99 -4.98 -1.96
C ASP A 18 -14.07 -5.32 -0.77
N PRO A 19 -13.98 -6.59 -0.34
CA PRO A 19 -13.09 -6.95 0.77
C PRO A 19 -11.62 -6.76 0.42
N LYS A 20 -11.23 -6.87 -0.86
CA LYS A 20 -9.87 -6.56 -1.32
C LYS A 20 -9.49 -5.11 -1.04
N ILE A 21 -10.36 -4.14 -1.33
CA ILE A 21 -10.07 -2.72 -1.07
C ILE A 21 -9.88 -2.45 0.43
N ILE A 22 -10.70 -3.06 1.28
CA ILE A 22 -10.56 -2.94 2.74
C ILE A 22 -9.23 -3.54 3.18
N LEU A 23 -8.87 -4.71 2.67
CA LEU A 23 -7.63 -5.40 3.05
C LEU A 23 -6.38 -4.64 2.58
N LEU A 24 -6.38 -4.13 1.34
CA LEU A 24 -5.29 -3.26 0.84
C LEU A 24 -5.15 -2.00 1.70
N GLY A 25 -6.26 -1.43 2.19
CA GLY A 25 -6.23 -0.32 3.14
C GLY A 25 -5.50 -0.67 4.45
N LYS A 26 -5.74 -1.87 4.99
CA LYS A 26 -5.02 -2.38 6.18
C LYS A 26 -3.54 -2.60 5.87
N THR A 27 -3.20 -3.18 4.71
CA THR A 27 -1.81 -3.38 4.29
C THR A 27 -1.04 -2.06 4.21
N ILE A 28 -1.64 -1.02 3.61
CA ILE A 28 -1.04 0.32 3.52
C ILE A 28 -0.75 0.87 4.92
N SER A 29 -1.74 0.82 5.83
CA SER A 29 -1.54 1.26 7.21
C SER A 29 -0.38 0.52 7.90
N ARG A 30 -0.21 -0.78 7.67
CA ARG A 30 0.91 -1.55 8.24
C ARG A 30 2.26 -1.16 7.65
N ILE A 31 2.31 -0.84 6.37
CA ILE A 31 3.51 -0.32 5.71
C ILE A 31 3.88 1.06 6.25
N ASP A 32 2.90 1.93 6.51
CA ASP A 32 3.18 3.26 7.07
C ASP A 32 3.73 3.17 8.50
N VAL A 33 3.20 2.26 9.32
CA VAL A 33 3.80 1.96 10.63
C VAL A 33 5.24 1.44 10.46
N LEU A 34 5.50 0.59 9.46
CA LEU A 34 6.85 0.09 9.20
C LEU A 34 7.83 1.19 8.79
N LYS A 35 7.40 2.11 7.93
CA LYS A 35 8.20 3.30 7.56
C LYS A 35 8.54 4.13 8.80
N PHE A 36 7.57 4.33 9.69
CA PHE A 36 7.79 5.05 10.94
C PHE A 36 8.83 4.35 11.83
N PHE A 37 8.77 3.02 12.00
CA PHE A 37 9.79 2.28 12.75
C PHE A 37 11.19 2.39 12.12
N VAL A 38 11.28 2.35 10.79
CA VAL A 38 12.55 2.52 10.08
C VAL A 38 13.12 3.92 10.28
N GLN A 39 12.27 4.95 10.24
CA GLN A 39 12.67 6.32 10.56
C GLN A 39 13.15 6.45 12.01
N LEU A 40 12.41 5.90 12.98
CA LEU A 40 12.84 5.89 14.39
C LEU A 40 14.18 5.19 14.59
N ALA A 41 14.40 4.04 13.94
CA ALA A 41 15.66 3.32 14.03
C ALA A 41 16.83 4.16 13.50
N TRP A 42 16.61 4.89 12.41
CA TRP A 42 17.60 5.80 11.85
C TRP A 42 17.87 7.00 12.76
N GLU A 43 16.82 7.65 13.29
CA GLU A 43 16.94 8.78 14.21
C GLU A 43 17.73 8.41 15.49
N ASN A 44 17.56 7.16 15.95
CA ASN A 44 18.31 6.61 17.09
C ASN A 44 19.70 6.05 16.70
N LYS A 45 20.14 6.26 15.45
CA LYS A 45 21.43 5.80 14.91
C LYS A 45 21.64 4.28 14.99
N LEU A 46 20.55 3.51 15.00
CA LEU A 46 20.60 2.05 14.99
C LEU A 46 20.90 1.48 13.59
N ILE A 47 20.65 2.29 12.55
CA ILE A 47 20.94 1.96 11.16
C ILE A 47 21.74 3.10 10.48
N PRO A 48 22.73 2.78 9.63
CA PRO A 48 23.44 3.80 8.84
C PRO A 48 22.54 4.47 7.80
N ASP A 49 22.88 5.70 7.41
CA ASP A 49 22.14 6.50 6.42
C ASP A 49 21.92 5.76 5.10
N GLU A 50 22.95 5.09 4.59
CA GLU A 50 22.87 4.31 3.35
C GLU A 50 21.79 3.22 3.43
N LYS A 51 21.69 2.54 4.57
CA LYS A 51 20.68 1.50 4.81
C LYS A 51 19.30 2.07 5.01
N TYR A 52 19.19 3.22 5.68
CA TYR A 52 17.94 3.94 5.81
C TYR A 52 17.41 4.39 4.45
N ILE A 53 18.26 4.96 3.59
CA ILE A 53 17.89 5.42 2.24
C ILE A 53 17.41 4.23 1.40
N GLU A 54 18.19 3.14 1.37
CA GLU A 54 17.84 1.92 0.61
C GLU A 54 16.50 1.33 1.08
N LEU A 55 16.31 1.17 2.39
CA LEU A 55 15.11 0.56 2.95
C LEU A 55 13.89 1.47 2.78
N SER A 56 14.04 2.77 2.99
CA SER A 56 12.97 3.74 2.81
C SER A 56 12.51 3.81 1.36
N ALA A 57 13.43 3.78 0.39
CA ALA A 57 13.09 3.75 -1.04
C ALA A 57 12.24 2.52 -1.38
N LYS A 58 12.65 1.33 -0.92
CA LYS A 58 11.90 0.07 -1.10
C LYS A 58 10.52 0.12 -0.46
N LEU A 59 10.40 0.62 0.77
CA LEU A 59 9.10 0.75 1.45
C LEU A 59 8.18 1.77 0.78
N GLN A 60 8.73 2.85 0.22
CA GLN A 60 7.96 3.82 -0.54
C GLN A 60 7.44 3.22 -1.85
N GLU A 61 8.26 2.44 -2.55
CA GLU A 61 7.84 1.72 -3.76
C GLU A 61 6.69 0.76 -3.48
N ILE A 62 6.84 -0.12 -2.48
CA ILE A 62 5.79 -1.06 -2.06
C ILE A 62 4.49 -0.32 -1.71
N GLY A 63 4.59 0.80 -0.99
CA GLY A 63 3.43 1.63 -0.64
C GLY A 63 2.72 2.23 -1.87
N ARG A 64 3.48 2.69 -2.86
CA ARG A 64 2.93 3.22 -4.12
C ARG A 64 2.20 2.12 -4.90
N ASP A 65 2.79 0.93 -5.01
CA ASP A 65 2.21 -0.17 -5.78
C ASP A 65 0.87 -0.63 -5.20
N ILE A 66 0.83 -0.83 -3.89
CA ILE A 66 -0.40 -1.23 -3.19
C ILE A 66 -1.45 -0.11 -3.24
N GLY A 67 -1.02 1.15 -3.13
CA GLY A 67 -1.88 2.31 -3.30
C GLY A 67 -2.50 2.41 -4.70
N ALA A 68 -1.70 2.18 -5.74
CA ALA A 68 -2.17 2.15 -7.13
C ALA A 68 -3.18 1.04 -7.37
N TRP A 69 -2.97 -0.15 -6.79
CA TRP A 69 -3.93 -1.25 -6.86
C TRP A 69 -5.28 -0.89 -6.20
N LYS A 70 -5.23 -0.31 -5.01
CA LYS A 70 -6.44 0.14 -4.32
C LYS A 70 -7.19 1.20 -5.13
N LYS A 71 -6.47 2.19 -5.68
CA LYS A 71 -7.04 3.24 -6.52
C LYS A 71 -7.70 2.67 -7.78
N GLY A 72 -7.01 1.78 -8.50
CA GLY A 72 -7.55 1.15 -9.70
C GLY A 72 -8.80 0.29 -9.45
N LEU A 73 -8.93 -0.31 -8.25
CA LEU A 73 -10.15 -1.03 -7.85
C LEU A 73 -11.31 -0.10 -7.51
N LEU A 74 -11.03 1.09 -6.95
CA LEU A 74 -12.06 2.10 -6.67
C LEU A 74 -12.58 2.73 -7.98
N GLU A 75 -11.68 3.06 -8.91
CA GLU A 75 -12.05 3.66 -10.21
C GLU A 75 -12.90 2.72 -11.06
N LYS A 76 -12.64 1.41 -11.03
CA LYS A 76 -13.46 0.39 -11.72
C LYS A 76 -14.88 0.25 -11.16
N LYS A 77 -15.13 0.70 -9.93
CA LYS A 77 -16.47 0.67 -9.31
C LYS A 77 -17.31 1.89 -9.63
N THR A 78 -16.69 2.99 -10.08
CA THR A 78 -17.42 4.17 -10.52
C THR A 78 -17.93 3.88 -11.93
N PRO A 79 -19.26 3.83 -12.18
CA PRO A 79 -19.75 3.73 -13.55
C PRO A 79 -19.31 5.01 -14.27
N THR A 80 -18.56 4.87 -15.35
CA THR A 80 -18.38 5.94 -16.32
C THR A 80 -19.78 6.28 -16.84
N ASN A 81 -20.28 7.47 -16.52
CA ASN A 81 -21.48 8.04 -17.15
C ASN A 81 -21.22 8.13 -18.66
N GLN A 82 -21.60 7.09 -19.41
CA GLN A 82 -21.67 7.08 -20.87
C GLN A 82 -23.02 7.63 -21.38
N SER A 83 -23.77 8.36 -20.56
CA SER A 83 -25.12 8.85 -20.87
C SER A 83 -25.20 10.37 -21.16
N GLU A 84 -24.09 11.03 -21.51
CA GLU A 84 -24.09 12.48 -21.83
C GLU A 84 -23.47 12.80 -23.21
N ARG A 85 -23.49 11.85 -24.16
CA ARG A 85 -23.05 12.11 -25.54
C ARG A 85 -24.13 11.98 -26.62
N ASN A 86 -25.39 11.76 -26.23
CA ASN A 86 -26.51 11.65 -27.18
C ASN A 86 -27.75 12.41 -26.67
N ILE A 87 -27.68 13.74 -26.55
CA ILE A 87 -28.84 14.64 -26.67
C ILE A 87 -28.36 15.93 -27.34
#